data_AF-A0A1H2DLY8-F1
#
_entry.id   AF-A0A1H2DLY8-F1
#
_cell.length_a   1.000
_cell.length_b   1.000
_cell.length_c   1.000
_cell.angle_alpha   90.00
_cell.angle_beta   90.00
_cell.angle_gamma   90.00
#
_symmetry.space_group_name_H-M   'P 1'
#
loop_
_entity.id
_entity.type
_entity.pdbx_description
1 polymer ?
#
loop_
_entity_poly.entity_id
_entity_poly.type
_entity_poly.pdbx_seq_one_letter_code
_entity_poly.pdbx_strand_id
1 'polypeptide(L)'
;MKEALILKARDRLDVVDTGLSAIISKALRIEGFETEETISLSWEPPDHVSLSEKYDAAVKAKGAGESWKSIARNILGYSPEQIEQDALDLADEQLMSFVDNANARV
;
A
#
# COMPACT_ATOMS: atom_id res chain seq x y z
N MET A 1 -10.38 -22.91 -10.07
CA MET A 1 -9.20 -22.64 -10.93
C MET A 1 -8.48 -21.36 -10.51
N LYS A 2 -9.18 -20.22 -10.36
CA LYS A 2 -8.60 -18.93 -9.90
C LYS A 2 -7.82 -19.05 -8.58
N GLU A 3 -8.42 -19.63 -7.54
CA GLU A 3 -7.78 -19.81 -6.22
C GLU A 3 -6.44 -20.56 -6.28
N ALA A 4 -6.36 -21.62 -7.09
CA ALA A 4 -5.12 -22.37 -7.25
C ALA A 4 -4.01 -21.56 -7.97
N LEU A 5 -4.40 -20.66 -8.88
CA LEU A 5 -3.47 -19.76 -9.55
C LEU A 5 -2.99 -18.64 -8.63
N ILE A 6 -3.88 -18.12 -7.77
CA ILE A 6 -3.53 -17.14 -6.73
C ILE A 6 -2.52 -17.75 -5.76
N LEU A 7 -2.79 -18.96 -5.25
CA LEU A 7 -1.87 -19.65 -4.35
C LEU A 7 -0.49 -19.85 -5.01
N LYS A 8 -0.46 -20.33 -6.25
CA LYS A 8 0.79 -20.48 -7.01
C LYS A 8 1.52 -19.15 -7.22
N ALA A 9 0.79 -18.06 -7.44
CA ALA A 9 1.39 -16.73 -7.59
C ALA A 9 2.00 -16.24 -6.27
N ARG A 10 1.31 -16.42 -5.14
CA ARG A 10 1.82 -16.11 -3.79
C ARG A 10 3.11 -16.88 -3.49
N ASP A 11 3.09 -18.20 -3.69
CA ASP A 11 4.29 -19.04 -3.52
C ASP A 11 5.47 -18.53 -4.36
N ARG A 12 5.19 -18.02 -5.57
CA ARG A 12 6.24 -17.51 -6.45
C ARG A 12 6.76 -16.15 -5.99
N LEU A 13 5.89 -15.27 -5.49
CA LEU A 13 6.29 -13.99 -4.92
C LEU A 13 7.19 -14.20 -3.71
N ASP A 14 6.83 -15.10 -2.79
CA ASP A 14 7.64 -15.40 -1.60
C ASP A 14 9.05 -15.87 -1.96
N VAL A 15 9.17 -16.73 -2.98
CA VAL A 15 10.47 -17.21 -3.47
C VAL A 15 11.28 -16.09 -4.12
N VAL A 16 10.64 -15.20 -4.88
CA VAL A 16 11.32 -14.11 -5.59
C VAL A 16 11.71 -12.99 -4.64
N ASP A 17 10.91 -12.70 -3.61
CA ASP A 17 11.11 -11.60 -2.68
C ASP A 17 12.48 -11.64 -2.01
N THR A 18 12.85 -12.81 -1.47
CA THR A 18 14.16 -12.99 -0.82
C THR A 18 15.31 -12.82 -1.81
N GLY A 19 15.19 -13.42 -3.00
CA GLY A 19 16.24 -13.37 -4.02
C GLY A 19 16.43 -11.95 -4.58
N LEU A 20 15.33 -11.25 -4.86
CA LEU A 20 15.35 -9.92 -5.43
C LEU A 20 15.83 -8.89 -4.41
N SER A 21 15.43 -9.01 -3.14
CA SER A 21 15.93 -8.16 -2.05
C SER A 21 17.46 -8.22 -1.94
N ALA A 22 18.04 -9.43 -2.03
CA ALA A 22 19.49 -9.61 -2.00
C ALA A 22 20.19 -9.01 -3.24
N ILE A 23 19.58 -9.16 -4.43
CA ILE A 23 20.11 -8.60 -5.68
C ILE A 23 20.13 -7.07 -5.62
N ILE A 24 19.02 -6.44 -5.19
CA ILE A 24 18.90 -4.98 -5.07
C ILE A 24 19.87 -4.45 -4.01
N SER A 25 19.98 -5.12 -2.86
CA SER A 25 20.94 -4.74 -1.82
C SER A 25 22.37 -4.74 -2.35
N LYS A 26 22.75 -5.76 -3.11
CA LYS A 26 24.08 -5.81 -3.74
C LYS A 26 24.27 -4.74 -4.80
N ALA A 27 23.25 -4.45 -5.61
CA ALA A 27 23.29 -3.41 -6.63
C ALA A 27 23.48 -2.01 -6.00
N LEU A 28 22.74 -1.70 -4.93
CA LEU A 28 22.88 -0.43 -4.20
C LEU A 28 24.29 -0.25 -3.62
N ARG A 29 24.87 -1.31 -3.05
CA ARG A 29 26.26 -1.28 -2.57
C ARG A 29 27.27 -0.99 -3.68
N ILE A 30 27.07 -1.55 -4.88
CA ILE A 30 27.92 -1.27 -6.05
C ILE A 30 27.85 0.20 -6.46
N GLU A 31 26.66 0.80 -6.39
CA GLU A 31 26.41 2.23 -6.65
C GLU A 31 26.90 3.16 -5.52
N GLY A 32 27.50 2.61 -4.46
CA GLY A 32 28.06 3.38 -3.34
C GLY A 32 27.03 3.75 -2.26
N PHE A 33 25.84 3.17 -2.29
CA PHE A 33 24.87 3.28 -1.20
C PHE A 33 25.14 2.19 -0.17
N GLU A 34 25.80 2.55 0.94
CA GLU A 34 25.88 1.71 2.12
C GLU A 34 24.54 1.77 2.84
N THR A 35 23.76 0.70 2.72
CA THR A 35 22.52 0.52 3.47
C THR A 35 22.78 -0.49 4.59
N GLU A 36 22.65 -0.01 5.83
CA GLU A 36 22.58 -0.84 7.04
C GLU A 36 21.15 -1.40 7.26
N GLU A 37 20.19 -1.00 6.43
CA GLU A 37 18.77 -1.32 6.57
C GLU A 37 18.35 -2.53 5.72
N THR A 38 17.31 -3.23 6.18
CA THR A 38 16.70 -4.32 5.44
C THR A 38 15.84 -3.73 4.32
N ILE A 39 16.17 -4.04 3.06
CA ILE A 39 15.36 -3.65 1.91
C ILE A 39 14.06 -4.45 1.94
N SER A 40 12.94 -3.75 2.00
CA SER A 40 11.61 -4.34 1.84
C SER A 40 11.08 -4.07 0.44
N LEU A 41 10.63 -5.12 -0.25
CA LEU A 41 9.96 -4.99 -1.54
C LEU A 41 8.45 -4.98 -1.35
N SER A 42 7.77 -4.11 -2.11
CA SER A 42 6.32 -4.07 -2.16
C SER A 42 5.84 -4.76 -3.44
N TRP A 43 4.95 -5.73 -3.28
CA TRP A 43 4.37 -6.49 -4.39
C TRP A 43 2.89 -6.19 -4.51
N GLU A 44 2.40 -6.24 -5.75
CA GLU A 44 0.96 -6.22 -6.01
C GLU A 44 0.32 -7.52 -5.51
N PRO A 45 -0.75 -7.48 -4.70
CA PRO A 45 -1.43 -8.68 -4.23
C PRO A 45 -2.03 -9.46 -5.42
N PRO A 46 -1.78 -10.78 -5.52
CA PRO A 46 -2.27 -11.58 -6.64
C PRO A 46 -3.79 -11.85 -6.59
N ASP A 47 -4.44 -11.49 -5.49
CA ASP A 47 -5.83 -11.81 -5.17
C ASP A 47 -6.82 -10.94 -5.96
N HIS A 48 -6.40 -9.72 -6.28
CA HIS A 48 -7.23 -8.67 -6.88
C HIS A 48 -6.40 -7.98 -7.97
N VAL A 49 -6.62 -8.38 -9.22
CA VAL A 49 -5.80 -7.89 -10.35
C VAL A 49 -6.41 -6.64 -10.97
N SER A 50 -7.74 -6.54 -10.98
CA SER A 50 -8.44 -5.37 -11.52
C SER A 50 -8.70 -4.30 -10.45
N LEU A 51 -8.73 -3.04 -10.86
CA LEU A 51 -9.10 -1.92 -9.98
C LEU A 51 -10.48 -2.14 -9.34
N SER A 52 -11.46 -2.64 -10.09
CA SER A 52 -12.79 -2.92 -9.56
C SER A 52 -12.76 -3.95 -8.43
N GLU A 53 -12.01 -5.04 -8.59
CA GLU A 53 -11.86 -6.06 -7.53
C GLU A 53 -11.19 -5.48 -6.28
N LYS A 54 -10.18 -4.61 -6.45
CA LYS A 54 -9.51 -3.95 -5.32
C LYS A 54 -10.44 -3.01 -4.56
N TYR A 55 -11.24 -2.19 -5.25
CA TYR A 55 -12.20 -1.30 -4.60
C TYR A 55 -13.34 -2.07 -3.92
N ASP A 56 -13.83 -3.15 -4.54
CA ASP A 56 -14.83 -4.02 -3.91
C ASP A 56 -14.28 -4.68 -2.62
N ALA A 57 -13.02 -5.11 -2.64
CA ALA A 57 -12.33 -5.63 -1.48
C ALA A 57 -12.12 -4.56 -0.41
N ALA A 58 -11.73 -3.34 -0.80
CA ALA A 58 -11.53 -2.21 0.12
C ALA A 58 -12.82 -1.83 0.87
N VAL A 59 -13.97 -1.84 0.18
CA VAL A 59 -15.29 -1.59 0.80
C VAL A 59 -15.60 -2.66 1.84
N LYS A 60 -15.36 -3.94 1.52
CA LYS A 60 -15.57 -5.06 2.45
C LYS A 60 -14.66 -4.97 3.67
N ALA A 61 -13.37 -4.66 3.45
CA ALA A 61 -12.39 -4.48 4.51
C ALA A 61 -12.74 -3.33 5.45
N LYS A 62 -13.19 -2.19 4.90
CA LYS A 62 -13.71 -1.06 5.70
C LYS A 62 -14.92 -1.48 6.53
N GLY A 63 -15.84 -2.26 5.95
CA GLY A 63 -16.99 -2.81 6.67
C GLY A 63 -16.62 -3.80 7.79
N ALA A 64 -15.47 -4.48 7.67
CA ALA A 64 -14.91 -5.35 8.70
C ALA A 64 -14.15 -4.59 9.81
N GLY A 65 -14.04 -3.26 9.71
CA GLY A 65 -13.37 -2.41 10.70
C GLY A 65 -11.87 -2.27 10.49
N GLU A 66 -11.35 -2.65 9.32
CA GLU A 66 -9.94 -2.48 9.00
C GLU A 66 -9.58 -0.98 8.81
N SER A 67 -8.40 -0.58 9.28
CA SER A 67 -7.95 0.81 9.16
C SER A 67 -7.67 1.21 7.71
N TRP A 68 -7.89 2.48 7.38
CA TRP A 68 -7.58 3.01 6.04
C TRP A 68 -6.14 2.74 5.62
N LYS A 69 -5.15 2.94 6.51
CA LYS A 69 -3.74 2.68 6.20
C LYS A 69 -3.47 1.22 5.81
N SER A 70 -4.16 0.28 6.46
CA SER A 70 -4.03 -1.15 6.16
C SER A 70 -4.67 -1.50 4.82
N ILE A 71 -5.87 -0.96 4.55
CA ILE A 71 -6.57 -1.13 3.28
C ILE A 71 -5.75 -0.54 2.11
N ALA A 72 -5.27 0.70 2.26
CA ALA A 72 -4.48 1.39 1.25
C ALA A 72 -3.22 0.61 0.88
N ARG A 73 -2.50 0.08 1.88
CA ARG A 73 -1.29 -0.71 1.66
C ARG A 73 -1.59 -2.10 1.08
N ASN A 74 -2.45 -2.86 1.75
CA ASN A 74 -2.55 -4.31 1.52
C ASN A 74 -3.55 -4.67 0.42
N ILE A 75 -4.49 -3.77 0.09
CA ILE A 75 -5.54 -4.01 -0.92
C ILE A 75 -5.34 -3.09 -2.13
N LEU A 76 -5.11 -1.79 -1.90
CA LEU A 76 -4.99 -0.83 -3.00
C LEU A 76 -3.56 -0.72 -3.55
N GLY A 77 -2.55 -1.16 -2.78
CA GLY A 77 -1.15 -1.15 -3.18
C GLY A 77 -0.51 0.25 -3.14
N TYR A 78 -1.00 1.15 -2.28
CA TYR A 78 -0.44 2.49 -2.13
C TYR A 78 0.93 2.42 -1.47
N SER A 79 1.86 3.24 -1.95
CA SER A 79 3.17 3.38 -1.34
C SER A 79 3.07 4.04 0.04
N PRO A 80 4.07 3.86 0.93
CA PRO A 80 4.12 4.55 2.21
C PRO A 80 3.98 6.07 2.07
N GLU A 81 4.67 6.66 1.09
CA GLU A 81 4.67 8.09 0.82
C GLU A 81 3.29 8.58 0.37
N GLN A 82 2.60 7.81 -0.48
CA GLN A 82 1.23 8.12 -0.90
C GLN A 82 0.27 8.10 0.30
N ILE A 83 0.41 7.11 1.19
CA ILE A 83 -0.44 7.01 2.39
C ILE A 83 -0.19 8.18 3.35
N GLU A 84 1.05 8.63 3.47
CA GLU A 84 1.41 9.80 4.28
C GLU A 84 0.83 11.08 3.67
N GLN A 85 0.95 11.24 2.36
CA GLN A 85 0.37 12.38 1.66
C GLN A 85 -1.16 12.41 1.78
N ASP A 86 -1.84 11.30 1.57
CA ASP A 86 -3.30 11.18 1.76
C ASP A 86 -3.73 11.58 3.18
N ALA A 87 -2.90 11.26 4.19
CA ALA A 87 -3.19 11.63 5.57
C ALA A 87 -3.03 13.13 5.83
N LEU A 88 -2.08 13.78 5.14
CA LEU A 88 -1.90 15.24 5.18
C LEU A 88 -3.06 15.93 4.47
N ASP A 89 -3.41 15.46 3.27
CA ASP A 89 -4.52 16.01 2.48
C ASP A 89 -5.84 15.90 3.25
N LEU A 90 -6.09 14.77 3.91
CA LEU A 90 -7.27 14.59 4.76
C LEU A 90 -7.28 15.54 5.97
N ALA A 91 -6.11 15.82 6.56
CA ALA A 91 -6.01 16.76 7.68
C ALA A 91 -6.29 18.20 7.22
N ASP A 92 -5.78 18.59 6.04
CA ASP A 92 -6.02 19.88 5.43
C ASP A 92 -7.50 20.06 5.06
N GLU A 93 -8.14 19.04 4.48
CA GLU A 93 -9.57 19.02 4.19
C GLU A 93 -10.42 19.19 5.46
N GLN A 94 -10.07 18.49 6.54
CA GLN A 94 -10.75 18.63 7.82
C GLN A 94 -10.62 20.04 8.39
N LEU A 95 -9.43 20.62 8.32
CA LEU A 95 -9.16 21.99 8.77
C LEU A 95 -9.99 23.01 7.97
N MET A 96 -10.00 22.89 6.65
CA MET A 96 -10.77 23.77 5.75
C MET A 96 -12.26 23.65 6.00
N SER A 97 -12.77 22.43 6.16
CA SER A 97 -14.19 22.19 6.49
C SER A 97 -14.61 22.83 7.83
N PHE A 98 -13.69 22.86 8.81
CA PHE A 98 -13.94 23.48 10.10
C PHE A 98 -14.00 25.01 10.00
N VAL A 99 -13.10 25.61 9.23
CA VAL A 99 -13.07 27.06 8.96
C VAL A 99 -14.33 27.49 8.21
N ASP A 100 -14.74 26.76 7.18
CA ASP A 100 -15.95 27.06 6.42
C ASP A 100 -17.22 26.99 7.29
N ASN A 101 -17.31 25.99 8.17
CA ASN A 101 -18.45 25.84 9.08
C ASN A 101 -18.47 26.92 10.18
N ALA A 102 -17.30 27.43 10.60
CA ALA A 102 -17.21 28.57 11.51
C ALA A 102 -17.68 29.88 10.85
N ASN A 103 -17.34 30.09 9.58
CA ASN A 103 -17.77 31.27 8.82
C ASN A 103 -19.26 31.24 8.44
N ALA A 104 -19.86 30.06 8.25
CA ALA A 104 -21.29 29.90 7.93
C ALA A 104 -22.24 30.15 9.12
N ARG A 105 -21.71 30.33 10.34
CA ARG A 105 -22.48 30.55 11.58
C ARG A 105 -22.45 32.00 12.08
N VAL A 106 -21.86 32.92 11.33
CA VAL A 106 -21.83 34.39 11.58
C VAL A 106 -22.74 35.08 10.56
#